data_AF-A0A4Z0P5H5-F1
#
_entry.id   AF-A0A4Z0P5H5-F1
#
_cell.length_a   1.000
_cell.length_b   1.000
_cell.length_c   1.000
_cell.angle_alpha   90.00
_cell.angle_beta   90.00
_cell.angle_gamma   90.00
#
_symmetry.space_group_name_H-M   'P 1'
#
loop_
_entity.id
_entity.type
_entity.pdbx_description
1 polymer ?
#
loop_
_entity_poly.entity_id
_entity_poly.type
_entity_poly.pdbx_seq_one_letter_code
_entity_poly.pdbx_strand_id
1 'polypeptide(L)'
;MLNRRTLRIKVMQALYAYHQAVGSDFLLATDQIADTFAPDLNSPEPQDRKQLQGQRKMAEVIFKEWHKNGQEPEGTDDKDVNDAVKDAISYYRKAVAKDGSFYGGQMVQAAESIHDQYIHLLNIPEALLQVIEEEKVRDSRRFTAAKEPLLDATRLQENQVIEKLINNIQLQDLTIRRSLKWHGEEELDALRSAWRNEMKQDPELLSYLAAPAGNYAEDQEILKHIYKTYVFKGESLPAYIEEDDLNWEENRPIVKNLVVKTIKMLDEAADENLVLMSLSANWQDDKEFAESLYKQTLADDAKYEQLISESVQNWDVERVALTDKILLKMALCEMHLFRAIPVKVTINEYIEISKIYSTPKSKQFVNGILDKLAQDLTASGAIRKSGRGLLDNQ
;
A
#
# COMPACT_ATOMS: atom_id res chain seq x y z
N MET A 1 -4.65 -14.72 -2.73
CA MET A 1 -5.37 -13.85 -3.68
C MET A 1 -5.84 -12.63 -2.93
N LEU A 2 -5.54 -11.48 -3.50
CA LEU A 2 -5.97 -10.16 -3.07
C LEU A 2 -7.50 -10.11 -3.07
N ASN A 3 -8.09 -9.56 -2.02
CA ASN A 3 -9.52 -9.31 -1.96
C ASN A 3 -9.80 -7.82 -2.17
N ARG A 4 -11.05 -7.47 -2.50
CA ARG A 4 -11.43 -6.06 -2.68
C ARG A 4 -11.36 -5.24 -1.39
N ARG A 5 -11.27 -5.86 -0.21
CA ARG A 5 -11.03 -5.14 1.05
C ARG A 5 -9.63 -4.53 1.06
N THR A 6 -8.61 -5.29 0.69
CA THR A 6 -7.24 -4.78 0.58
C THR A 6 -7.17 -3.64 -0.43
N LEU A 7 -7.90 -3.74 -1.56
CA LEU A 7 -7.96 -2.64 -2.53
C LEU A 7 -8.62 -1.38 -1.96
N ARG A 8 -9.72 -1.51 -1.22
CA ARG A 8 -10.32 -0.36 -0.50
C ARG A 8 -9.34 0.25 0.51
N ILE A 9 -8.53 -0.56 1.19
CA ILE A 9 -7.49 -0.06 2.10
C ILE A 9 -6.45 0.75 1.31
N LYS A 10 -5.95 0.24 0.18
CA LYS A 10 -5.00 0.98 -0.66
C LYS A 10 -5.59 2.29 -1.18
N VAL A 11 -6.86 2.30 -1.60
CA VAL A 11 -7.56 3.54 -2.00
C VAL A 11 -7.69 4.52 -0.84
N MET A 12 -8.03 4.04 0.36
CA MET A 12 -8.13 4.87 1.57
C MET A 12 -6.79 5.49 1.94
N GLN A 13 -5.71 4.70 1.94
CA GLN A 13 -4.33 5.17 2.20
C GLN A 13 -3.92 6.25 1.19
N ALA A 14 -4.22 6.04 -0.10
CA ALA A 14 -3.90 7.01 -1.15
C ALA A 14 -4.71 8.32 -1.01
N LEU A 15 -6.00 8.24 -0.68
CA LEU A 15 -6.83 9.41 -0.40
C LEU A 15 -6.35 10.15 0.86
N TYR A 16 -5.93 9.42 1.89
CA TYR A 16 -5.39 10.02 3.10
C TYR A 16 -4.11 10.79 2.81
N ALA A 17 -3.17 10.16 2.10
CA ALA A 17 -1.92 10.80 1.69
C ALA A 17 -2.17 12.03 0.80
N TYR A 18 -3.10 11.93 -0.15
CA TYR A 18 -3.56 13.06 -0.96
C TYR A 18 -4.08 14.22 -0.10
N HIS A 19 -4.99 13.97 0.85
CA HIS A 19 -5.54 15.04 1.69
C HIS A 19 -4.48 15.70 2.59
N GLN A 20 -3.49 14.93 3.08
CA GLN A 20 -2.35 15.50 3.81
C GLN A 20 -1.52 16.39 2.89
N ALA A 21 -1.20 15.93 1.68
CA ALA A 21 -0.42 16.68 0.71
C ALA A 21 -1.13 17.98 0.28
N VAL A 22 -2.44 17.93 0.03
CA VAL A 22 -3.26 19.12 -0.26
C VAL A 22 -3.21 20.14 0.88
N GLY A 23 -3.17 19.69 2.13
CA GLY A 23 -2.98 20.56 3.30
C GLY A 23 -1.60 21.20 3.32
N SER A 24 -0.55 20.43 3.02
CA SER A 24 0.82 20.94 2.90
C SER A 24 0.98 21.92 1.73
N ASP A 25 0.35 21.67 0.58
CA ASP A 25 0.35 22.55 -0.58
C ASP A 25 -0.25 23.91 -0.28
N PHE A 26 -1.32 23.94 0.53
CA PHE A 26 -1.94 25.18 0.97
C PHE A 26 -0.99 26.01 1.85
N LEU A 27 -0.25 25.34 2.74
CA LEU A 27 0.76 26.00 3.58
C LEU A 27 1.92 26.54 2.73
N LEU A 28 2.42 25.75 1.77
CA LEU A 28 3.47 26.18 0.85
C LEU A 28 3.06 27.38 -0.01
N ALA A 29 1.82 27.40 -0.49
CA ALA A 29 1.28 28.55 -1.21
C ALA A 29 1.20 29.80 -0.32
N THR A 30 0.85 29.62 0.96
CA THR A 30 0.82 30.70 1.95
C THR A 30 2.23 31.22 2.24
N ASP A 31 3.23 30.33 2.34
CA ASP A 31 4.63 30.69 2.54
C ASP A 31 5.19 31.44 1.33
N GLN A 32 4.81 31.07 0.10
CA GLN A 32 5.19 31.84 -1.10
C GLN A 32 4.67 33.28 -1.08
N ILE A 33 3.44 33.49 -0.61
CA ILE A 33 2.91 34.85 -0.37
C ILE A 33 3.79 35.57 0.65
N ALA A 34 4.17 34.88 1.74
CA ALA A 34 5.00 35.47 2.79
C ALA A 34 6.39 35.87 2.28
N ASP A 35 7.01 35.03 1.45
CA ASP A 35 8.32 35.27 0.83
C ASP A 35 8.28 36.42 -0.17
N THR A 36 7.20 36.53 -0.95
CA THR A 36 7.01 37.62 -1.93
C THR A 36 7.05 39.00 -1.28
N PHE A 37 6.51 39.12 -0.07
CA PHE A 37 6.48 40.37 0.70
C PHE A 37 7.54 40.42 1.82
N ALA A 38 8.53 39.52 1.79
CA ALA A 38 9.65 39.58 2.71
C ALA A 38 10.59 40.76 2.35
N PRO A 39 11.17 41.47 3.33
CA PRO A 39 12.14 42.51 3.03
C PRO A 39 13.36 41.94 2.28
N ASP A 40 13.69 42.53 1.14
CA ASP A 40 14.90 42.21 0.38
C ASP A 40 16.12 42.81 1.09
N LEU A 41 16.91 41.91 1.68
CA LEU A 41 18.13 42.27 2.40
C LEU A 41 19.22 42.84 1.48
N ASN A 42 19.12 42.61 0.16
CA ASN A 42 20.08 43.09 -0.83
C ASN A 42 19.62 44.37 -1.54
N SER A 43 18.41 44.87 -1.24
CA SER A 43 17.90 46.09 -1.87
C SER A 43 18.76 47.31 -1.49
N PRO A 44 19.23 48.09 -2.47
CA PRO A 44 19.95 49.33 -2.19
C PRO A 44 19.03 50.44 -1.63
N GLU A 45 17.72 50.30 -1.79
CA GLU A 45 16.73 51.25 -1.30
C GLU A 45 16.03 50.76 -0.02
N PRO A 46 15.80 51.63 0.99
CA PRO A 46 15.05 51.29 2.19
C PRO A 46 13.61 50.93 1.84
N GLN A 47 13.20 49.71 2.17
CA GLN A 47 11.83 49.24 1.94
C GLN A 47 10.90 49.62 3.10
N ASP A 48 9.65 49.97 2.79
CA ASP A 48 8.62 50.19 3.79
C ASP A 48 8.10 48.86 4.33
N ARG A 49 8.66 48.44 5.48
CA ARG A 49 8.28 47.22 6.17
C ARG A 49 6.80 47.18 6.58
N LYS A 50 6.19 48.34 6.87
CA LYS A 50 4.76 48.38 7.24
C LYS A 50 3.88 48.15 6.03
N GLN A 51 4.24 48.73 4.88
CA GLN A 51 3.55 48.49 3.62
C GLN A 51 3.62 47.01 3.24
N LEU A 52 4.82 46.43 3.19
CA LEU A 52 5.02 45.01 2.87
C LEU A 52 4.24 44.08 3.82
N GLN A 53 4.25 44.36 5.12
CA GLN A 53 3.47 43.59 6.09
C GLN A 53 1.95 43.72 5.87
N GLY A 54 1.48 44.91 5.44
CA GLY A 54 0.09 45.15 5.08
C GLY A 54 -0.32 44.37 3.84
N GLN A 55 0.48 44.44 2.77
CA GLN A 55 0.28 43.71 1.52
C GLN A 55 0.26 42.20 1.75
N ARG A 56 1.21 41.67 2.53
CA ARG A 56 1.25 40.25 2.91
C ARG A 56 -0.04 39.79 3.57
N LYS A 57 -0.49 40.51 4.60
CA LYS A 57 -1.73 40.17 5.32
C LYS A 57 -2.95 40.23 4.42
N MET A 58 -3.02 41.22 3.53
CA MET A 58 -4.11 41.34 2.56
C MET A 58 -4.13 40.12 1.62
N ALA A 59 -2.98 39.79 1.02
CA ALA A 59 -2.84 38.64 0.14
C ALA A 59 -3.19 37.31 0.84
N GLU A 60 -2.70 37.11 2.07
CA GLU A 60 -3.02 35.92 2.88
C GLU A 60 -4.53 35.79 3.15
N VAL A 61 -5.23 36.89 3.44
CA VAL A 61 -6.68 36.88 3.69
C VAL A 61 -7.44 36.55 2.42
N ILE A 62 -7.11 37.20 1.30
CA ILE A 62 -7.75 36.95 0.00
C ILE A 62 -7.54 35.49 -0.42
N PHE A 63 -6.33 34.96 -0.28
CA PHE A 63 -6.02 33.57 -0.59
C PHE A 63 -6.81 32.58 0.29
N LYS A 64 -6.93 32.86 1.59
CA LYS A 64 -7.75 32.06 2.52
C LYS A 64 -9.24 32.09 2.18
N GLU A 65 -9.77 33.25 1.80
CA GLU A 65 -11.17 33.39 1.39
C GLU A 65 -11.46 32.63 0.08
N TRP A 66 -10.55 32.73 -0.89
CA TRP A 66 -10.60 31.96 -2.12
C TRP A 66 -10.61 30.46 -1.85
N HIS A 67 -9.70 29.97 -0.99
CA HIS A 67 -9.62 28.56 -0.64
C HIS A 67 -10.89 28.04 0.04
N LYS A 68 -11.51 28.86 0.90
CA LYS A 68 -12.73 28.50 1.61
C LYS A 68 -13.98 28.48 0.72
N ASN A 69 -14.12 29.46 -0.16
CA ASN A 69 -15.38 29.70 -0.90
C ASN A 69 -15.32 29.21 -2.35
N GLY A 70 -14.12 28.95 -2.89
CA GLY A 70 -13.90 28.52 -4.27
C GLY A 70 -14.19 29.59 -5.33
N GLN A 71 -14.55 30.81 -4.93
CA GLN A 71 -14.83 31.94 -5.81
C GLN A 71 -13.53 32.68 -6.15
N GLU A 72 -13.33 33.00 -7.44
CA GLU A 72 -12.17 33.79 -7.87
C GLU A 72 -12.12 35.14 -7.13
N PRO A 73 -10.94 35.57 -6.63
CA PRO A 73 -10.83 36.81 -5.88
C PRO A 73 -11.28 38.03 -6.68
N GLU A 74 -11.99 38.95 -6.03
CA GLU A 74 -12.13 40.31 -6.55
C GLU A 74 -10.76 41.01 -6.46
N GLY A 75 -10.31 41.60 -7.57
CA GLY A 75 -9.03 42.30 -7.62
C GLY A 75 -9.03 43.53 -6.71
N THR A 76 -7.91 43.76 -6.04
CA THR A 76 -7.67 44.97 -5.24
C THR A 76 -7.03 46.08 -6.07
N ASP A 77 -6.96 47.30 -5.52
CA ASP A 77 -6.21 48.40 -6.13
C ASP A 77 -4.68 48.16 -6.12
N ASP A 78 -4.21 47.19 -5.32
CA ASP A 78 -2.79 46.85 -5.19
C ASP A 78 -2.42 45.72 -6.16
N LYS A 79 -1.63 46.08 -7.18
CA LYS A 79 -1.21 45.13 -8.22
C LYS A 79 -0.33 44.02 -7.65
N ASP A 80 0.57 44.32 -6.73
CA ASP A 80 1.53 43.34 -6.19
C ASP A 80 0.78 42.29 -5.36
N VAL A 81 -0.25 42.72 -4.60
CA VAL A 81 -1.17 41.82 -3.89
C VAL A 81 -1.91 40.90 -4.86
N ASN A 82 -2.47 41.44 -5.95
CA ASN A 82 -3.20 40.65 -6.93
C ASN A 82 -2.31 39.61 -7.64
N ASP A 83 -1.09 40.01 -8.02
CA ASP A 83 -0.13 39.13 -8.69
C ASP A 83 0.32 38.00 -7.74
N ALA A 84 0.65 38.32 -6.48
CA ALA A 84 1.04 37.32 -5.47
C ALA A 84 -0.08 36.31 -5.18
N VAL A 85 -1.32 36.77 -5.04
CA VAL A 85 -2.49 35.89 -4.83
C VAL A 85 -2.70 34.97 -6.04
N LYS A 86 -2.60 35.52 -7.25
CA LYS A 86 -2.78 34.75 -8.49
C LYS A 86 -1.71 33.68 -8.66
N ASP A 87 -0.46 34.00 -8.33
CA ASP A 87 0.65 33.04 -8.38
C ASP A 87 0.46 31.93 -7.34
N ALA A 88 0.07 32.26 -6.11
CA ALA A 88 -0.24 31.28 -5.07
C ALA A 88 -1.40 30.35 -5.46
N ILE A 89 -2.48 30.90 -6.02
CA ILE A 89 -3.62 30.12 -6.55
C ILE A 89 -3.15 29.20 -7.69
N SER A 90 -2.34 29.71 -8.62
CA SER A 90 -1.82 28.90 -9.72
C SER A 90 -0.90 27.79 -9.23
N TYR A 91 -0.06 28.06 -8.24
CA TYR A 91 0.82 27.06 -7.63
C TYR A 91 -0.02 25.96 -6.97
N TYR A 92 -0.95 26.34 -6.09
CA TYR A 92 -1.81 25.39 -5.38
C TYR A 92 -2.60 24.50 -6.33
N ARG A 93 -3.27 25.07 -7.34
CA ARG A 93 -4.03 24.29 -8.33
C ARG A 93 -3.17 23.27 -9.07
N LYS A 94 -1.95 23.64 -9.45
CA LYS A 94 -1.00 22.74 -10.13
C LYS A 94 -0.52 21.63 -9.21
N ALA A 95 -0.21 21.95 -7.96
CA ALA A 95 0.24 20.99 -6.96
C ALA A 95 -0.85 19.95 -6.64
N VAL A 96 -2.06 20.40 -6.32
CA VAL A 96 -3.21 19.53 -6.06
C VAL A 96 -3.53 18.60 -7.24
N ALA A 97 -3.50 19.12 -8.48
CA ALA A 97 -3.75 18.30 -9.67
C ALA A 97 -2.65 17.23 -9.88
N LYS A 98 -1.38 17.59 -9.62
CA LYS A 98 -0.26 16.65 -9.69
C LYS A 98 -0.42 15.57 -8.63
N ASP A 99 -0.73 15.94 -7.40
CA ASP A 99 -0.85 15.01 -6.26
C ASP A 99 -1.98 14.01 -6.46
N GLY A 100 -3.12 14.44 -7.00
CA GLY A 100 -4.23 13.53 -7.33
C GLY A 100 -3.82 12.44 -8.33
N SER A 101 -2.99 12.77 -9.32
CA SER A 101 -2.45 11.76 -10.25
C SER A 101 -1.37 10.89 -9.63
N PHE A 102 -0.50 11.49 -8.80
CA PHE A 102 0.64 10.83 -8.17
C PHE A 102 0.21 9.74 -7.20
N TYR A 103 -0.68 10.07 -6.25
CA TYR A 103 -1.15 9.10 -5.25
C TYR A 103 -2.03 8.01 -5.86
N GLY A 104 -2.78 8.32 -6.93
CA GLY A 104 -3.50 7.30 -7.70
C GLY A 104 -2.55 6.28 -8.36
N GLY A 105 -1.43 6.75 -8.93
CA GLY A 105 -0.39 5.89 -9.49
C GLY A 105 0.33 5.04 -8.42
N GLN A 106 0.72 5.67 -7.30
CA GLN A 106 1.35 4.97 -6.18
C GLN A 106 0.46 3.87 -5.60
N MET A 107 -0.85 4.11 -5.48
CA MET A 107 -1.82 3.12 -5.03
C MET A 107 -1.78 1.84 -5.88
N VAL A 108 -1.77 2.00 -7.21
CA VAL A 108 -1.71 0.87 -8.15
C VAL A 108 -0.39 0.14 -8.02
N GLN A 109 0.72 0.87 -7.98
CA GLN A 109 2.06 0.29 -7.80
C GLN A 109 2.17 -0.48 -6.49
N ALA A 110 1.63 0.06 -5.39
CA ALA A 110 1.62 -0.59 -4.08
C ALA A 110 0.74 -1.85 -4.02
N ALA A 111 -0.25 -1.98 -4.91
CA ALA A 111 -1.01 -3.21 -5.05
C ALA A 111 -0.27 -4.24 -5.91
N GLU A 112 0.39 -3.80 -6.99
CA GLU A 112 1.19 -4.66 -7.87
C GLU A 112 2.46 -5.18 -7.17
N SER A 113 3.06 -4.39 -6.27
CA SER A 113 4.25 -4.79 -5.50
C SER A 113 4.02 -6.01 -4.61
N ILE A 114 2.78 -6.28 -4.20
CA ILE A 114 2.42 -7.51 -3.46
C ILE A 114 2.75 -8.77 -4.28
N HIS A 115 2.54 -8.70 -5.60
CA HIS A 115 2.89 -9.80 -6.49
C HIS A 115 4.40 -9.89 -6.68
N ASP A 116 5.08 -8.75 -6.80
CA ASP A 116 6.53 -8.69 -6.92
C ASP A 116 7.21 -9.29 -5.69
N GLN A 117 6.73 -8.97 -4.48
CA GLN A 117 7.19 -9.61 -3.23
C GLN A 117 6.95 -11.11 -3.22
N TYR A 118 5.78 -11.57 -3.69
CA TYR A 118 5.52 -13.00 -3.80
C TYR A 118 6.54 -13.70 -4.72
N ILE A 119 6.82 -13.12 -5.89
CA ILE A 119 7.82 -13.66 -6.82
C ILE A 119 9.23 -13.59 -6.23
N HIS A 120 9.57 -12.47 -5.60
CA HIS A 120 10.85 -12.26 -4.94
C HIS A 120 11.08 -13.31 -3.84
N LEU A 121 10.10 -13.55 -2.97
CA LEU A 121 10.21 -14.59 -1.95
C LEU A 121 10.33 -16.00 -2.54
N LEU A 122 9.72 -16.29 -3.69
CA LEU A 122 9.89 -17.59 -4.36
C LEU A 122 11.34 -17.85 -4.82
N ASN A 123 12.18 -16.82 -4.95
CA ASN A 123 13.59 -16.97 -5.27
C ASN A 123 14.49 -17.27 -4.03
N ILE A 124 13.93 -17.24 -2.80
CA ILE A 124 14.69 -17.56 -1.58
C ILE A 124 15.41 -18.92 -1.65
N PRO A 125 14.82 -20.01 -2.17
CA PRO A 125 15.48 -21.30 -2.18
C PRO A 125 16.76 -21.29 -3.03
N GLU A 126 16.75 -20.64 -4.19
CA GLU A 126 17.97 -20.45 -5.01
C GLU A 126 19.04 -19.67 -4.23
N ALA A 127 18.62 -18.56 -3.61
CA ALA A 127 19.50 -17.71 -2.81
C ALA A 127 20.08 -18.44 -1.59
N LEU A 128 19.27 -19.28 -0.94
CA LEU A 128 19.68 -20.09 0.20
C LEU A 128 20.72 -21.13 -0.22
N LEU A 129 20.53 -21.81 -1.36
CA LEU A 129 21.52 -22.73 -1.90
C LEU A 129 22.85 -22.01 -2.21
N GLN A 130 22.78 -20.78 -2.74
CA GLN A 130 23.97 -19.95 -2.94
C GLN A 130 24.66 -19.63 -1.62
N VAL A 131 23.93 -19.19 -0.58
CA VAL A 131 24.49 -18.90 0.75
C VAL A 131 25.15 -20.13 1.38
N ILE A 132 24.55 -21.30 1.23
CA ILE A 132 25.11 -22.58 1.70
C ILE A 132 26.41 -22.91 0.97
N GLU A 133 26.45 -22.73 -0.34
CA GLU A 133 27.65 -22.98 -1.15
C GLU A 133 28.77 -21.98 -0.82
N GLU A 134 28.44 -20.69 -0.64
CA GLU A 134 29.38 -19.66 -0.18
C GLU A 134 29.99 -20.02 1.18
N GLU A 135 29.21 -20.59 2.10
CA GLU A 135 29.69 -21.07 3.39
C GLU A 135 30.64 -22.27 3.24
N LYS A 136 30.29 -23.26 2.41
CA LYS A 136 31.15 -24.43 2.10
C LYS A 136 32.50 -23.97 1.52
N VAL A 137 32.48 -23.08 0.54
CA VAL A 137 33.68 -22.51 -0.07
C VAL A 137 34.51 -21.74 0.96
N ARG A 138 33.86 -20.93 1.82
CA ARG A 138 34.54 -20.17 2.87
C ARG A 138 35.23 -21.08 3.89
N ASP A 139 34.59 -22.17 4.30
CA ASP A 139 35.16 -23.13 5.24
C ASP A 139 36.34 -23.90 4.62
N SER A 140 36.24 -24.30 3.34
CA SER A 140 37.33 -24.98 2.62
C SER A 140 38.63 -24.14 2.57
N ARG A 141 38.50 -22.81 2.64
CA ARG A 141 39.62 -21.85 2.64
C ARG A 141 40.14 -21.51 4.04
N ARG A 142 39.48 -21.95 5.12
CA ARG A 142 39.92 -21.70 6.50
C ARG A 142 41.02 -22.70 6.90
N PHE A 143 42.17 -22.17 7.31
CA PHE A 143 43.33 -22.95 7.76
C PHE A 143 43.42 -23.14 9.30
N THR A 144 42.40 -22.72 10.06
CA THR A 144 42.39 -22.78 11.53
C THR A 144 42.00 -24.16 12.07
N ALA A 145 42.61 -24.57 13.19
CA ALA A 145 42.55 -25.93 13.73
C ALA A 145 41.21 -26.33 14.39
N ALA A 146 40.37 -25.38 14.79
CA ALA A 146 39.03 -25.65 15.31
C ALA A 146 38.02 -25.63 14.14
N LYS A 147 37.75 -26.80 13.56
CA LYS A 147 36.64 -26.98 12.61
C LYS A 147 35.43 -27.47 13.39
N GLU A 148 34.45 -26.61 13.63
CA GLU A 148 33.10 -27.12 13.85
C GLU A 148 32.70 -27.89 12.57
N PRO A 149 32.14 -29.10 12.69
CA PRO A 149 31.72 -29.85 11.52
C PRO A 149 30.66 -29.05 10.76
N LEU A 150 30.94 -28.76 9.49
CA LEU A 150 29.99 -28.08 8.62
C LEU A 150 28.74 -28.98 8.46
N LEU A 151 27.56 -28.37 8.61
CA LEU A 151 26.30 -29.07 8.42
C LEU A 151 26.19 -29.56 6.98
N ASP A 152 26.00 -30.86 6.80
CA ASP A 152 25.80 -31.45 5.48
C ASP A 152 24.42 -31.08 4.94
N ALA A 153 24.40 -30.07 4.07
CA ALA A 153 23.21 -29.57 3.40
C ALA A 153 23.01 -30.18 1.99
N THR A 154 23.68 -31.29 1.65
CA THR A 154 23.60 -31.92 0.32
C THR A 154 22.16 -32.31 -0.02
N ARG A 155 21.39 -32.82 0.95
CA ARG A 155 19.96 -33.15 0.73
C ARG A 155 19.11 -31.93 0.36
N LEU A 156 19.42 -30.73 0.87
CA LEU A 156 18.76 -29.50 0.43
C LEU A 156 19.15 -29.10 -0.99
N GLN A 157 20.42 -29.31 -1.38
CA GLN A 157 20.90 -29.05 -2.74
C GLN A 157 20.27 -30.00 -3.78
N GLU A 158 19.94 -31.23 -3.37
CA GLU A 158 19.27 -32.25 -4.18
C GLU A 158 17.73 -32.26 -4.01
N ASN A 159 17.16 -31.26 -3.33
CA ASN A 159 15.73 -31.20 -3.06
C ASN A 159 14.95 -30.99 -4.37
N GLN A 160 14.08 -31.94 -4.70
CA GLN A 160 13.37 -31.98 -5.98
C GLN A 160 12.36 -30.83 -6.14
N VAL A 161 11.79 -30.34 -5.04
CA VAL A 161 10.84 -29.22 -5.05
C VAL A 161 11.54 -27.90 -5.31
N ILE A 162 12.75 -27.71 -4.73
CA ILE A 162 13.59 -26.54 -4.99
C ILE A 162 14.02 -26.54 -6.46
N GLU A 163 14.47 -27.69 -6.99
CA GLU A 163 14.84 -27.81 -8.42
C GLU A 163 13.67 -27.46 -9.35
N LYS A 164 12.48 -28.00 -9.12
CA LYS A 164 11.27 -27.67 -9.90
C LYS A 164 10.91 -26.18 -9.83
N LEU A 165 11.07 -25.56 -8.65
CA LEU A 165 10.81 -24.13 -8.49
C LEU A 165 11.83 -23.28 -9.27
N ILE A 166 13.14 -23.58 -9.15
CA ILE A 166 14.22 -22.87 -9.86
C ILE A 166 14.05 -22.98 -11.38
N ASN A 167 13.61 -24.14 -11.87
CA ASN A 167 13.42 -24.40 -13.30
C ASN A 167 12.05 -23.93 -13.83
N ASN A 168 11.18 -23.35 -13.00
CA ASN A 168 9.89 -22.85 -13.46
C ASN A 168 10.06 -21.69 -14.45
N ILE A 169 9.56 -21.87 -15.69
CA ILE A 169 9.78 -20.93 -16.79
C ILE A 169 9.16 -19.57 -16.48
N GLN A 170 7.97 -19.56 -15.88
CA GLN A 170 7.28 -18.31 -15.54
C GLN A 170 8.02 -17.56 -14.42
N LEU A 171 8.54 -18.27 -13.41
CA LEU A 171 9.32 -17.67 -12.33
C LEU A 171 10.57 -17.01 -12.90
N GLN A 172 11.33 -17.71 -13.74
CA GLN A 172 12.54 -17.17 -14.35
C GLN A 172 12.26 -15.91 -15.19
N ASP A 173 11.22 -15.93 -16.04
CA ASP A 173 10.83 -14.78 -16.87
C ASP A 173 10.44 -13.57 -16.00
N LEU A 174 9.61 -13.78 -14.97
CA LEU A 174 9.19 -12.71 -14.06
C LEU A 174 10.36 -12.16 -13.24
N THR A 175 11.23 -13.03 -12.72
CA THR A 175 12.41 -12.65 -11.95
C THR A 175 13.34 -11.76 -12.77
N ILE A 176 13.57 -12.09 -14.04
CA ILE A 176 14.42 -11.28 -14.95
C ILE A 176 13.73 -9.96 -15.30
N ARG A 177 12.48 -10.00 -15.76
CA ARG A 177 11.77 -8.80 -16.23
C ARG A 177 11.58 -7.74 -15.15
N ARG A 178 11.41 -8.16 -13.91
CA ARG A 178 11.16 -7.26 -12.76
C ARG A 178 12.34 -7.12 -11.82
N SER A 179 13.48 -7.75 -12.12
CA SER A 179 14.70 -7.71 -11.29
C SER A 179 14.45 -8.17 -9.84
N LEU A 180 13.78 -9.31 -9.67
CA LEU A 180 13.32 -9.81 -8.35
C LEU A 180 14.23 -10.90 -7.77
N LYS A 181 15.47 -10.98 -8.23
CA LYS A 181 16.46 -11.94 -7.72
C LYS A 181 17.05 -11.41 -6.40
N TRP A 182 17.37 -12.32 -5.49
CA TRP A 182 18.12 -12.00 -4.27
C TRP A 182 19.59 -11.76 -4.63
N HIS A 183 20.03 -10.50 -4.63
CA HIS A 183 21.40 -10.12 -4.98
C HIS A 183 21.93 -8.91 -4.18
N GLY A 184 21.07 -8.18 -3.48
CA GLY A 184 21.44 -7.09 -2.59
C GLY A 184 22.21 -7.61 -1.37
N GLU A 185 23.18 -6.82 -0.89
CA GLU A 185 24.02 -7.25 0.22
C GLU A 185 23.21 -7.38 1.52
N GLU A 186 22.30 -6.43 1.78
CA GLU A 186 21.47 -6.40 3.00
C GLU A 186 20.51 -7.60 3.08
N GLU A 187 19.82 -7.93 1.98
CA GLU A 187 18.93 -9.10 1.91
C GLU A 187 19.70 -10.43 2.06
N LEU A 188 20.87 -10.54 1.42
CA LEU A 188 21.72 -11.72 1.53
C LEU A 188 22.32 -11.85 2.93
N ASP A 189 22.64 -10.75 3.59
CA ASP A 189 23.07 -10.75 4.99
C ASP A 189 21.97 -11.17 5.95
N ALA A 190 20.74 -10.71 5.73
CA ALA A 190 19.57 -11.19 6.47
C ALA A 190 19.37 -12.70 6.28
N LEU A 191 19.50 -13.21 5.05
CA LEU A 191 19.41 -14.64 4.75
C LEU A 191 20.56 -15.45 5.37
N ARG A 192 21.80 -14.93 5.34
CA ARG A 192 22.96 -15.54 6.01
C ARG A 192 22.78 -15.60 7.51
N SER A 193 22.23 -14.54 8.12
CA SER A 193 21.91 -14.49 9.54
C SER A 193 20.84 -15.53 9.89
N ALA A 194 19.75 -15.57 9.13
CA ALA A 194 18.69 -16.57 9.32
C ALA A 194 19.23 -18.00 9.20
N TRP A 195 20.06 -18.28 8.19
CA TRP A 195 20.69 -19.58 8.02
C TRP A 195 21.54 -19.97 9.24
N ARG A 196 22.48 -19.11 9.64
CA ARG A 196 23.45 -19.41 10.71
C ARG A 196 22.83 -19.49 12.09
N ASN A 197 21.95 -18.55 12.40
CA ASN A 197 21.47 -18.33 13.76
C ASN A 197 20.14 -19.06 14.04
N GLU A 198 19.34 -19.30 13.00
CA GLU A 198 17.97 -19.82 13.16
C GLU A 198 17.82 -21.22 12.51
N MET A 199 18.11 -21.35 11.21
CA MET A 199 17.81 -22.58 10.46
C MET A 199 18.73 -23.75 10.84
N LYS A 200 20.04 -23.53 11.00
CA LYS A 200 21.01 -24.62 11.29
C LYS A 200 20.79 -25.33 12.61
N GLN A 201 20.05 -24.72 13.54
CA GLN A 201 19.77 -25.28 14.86
C GLN A 201 18.38 -25.94 14.92
N ASP A 202 17.64 -25.92 13.82
CA ASP A 202 16.26 -26.37 13.78
C ASP A 202 16.13 -27.90 13.83
N PRO A 203 15.38 -28.46 14.79
CA PRO A 203 15.22 -29.90 14.90
C PRO A 203 14.60 -30.56 13.66
N GLU A 204 13.65 -29.89 13.01
CA GLU A 204 12.93 -30.44 11.85
C GLU A 204 13.82 -30.46 10.60
N LEU A 205 14.59 -29.39 10.36
CA LEU A 205 15.60 -29.34 9.31
C LEU A 205 16.73 -30.35 9.55
N LEU A 206 17.24 -30.44 10.78
CA LEU A 206 18.28 -31.41 11.11
C LEU A 206 17.80 -32.86 10.91
N SER A 207 16.56 -33.15 11.30
CA SER A 207 15.92 -34.45 11.06
C SER A 207 15.79 -34.75 9.57
N TYR A 208 15.37 -33.77 8.77
CA TYR A 208 15.30 -33.89 7.31
C TYR A 208 16.69 -34.17 6.71
N LEU A 209 17.70 -33.37 7.05
CA LEU A 209 19.05 -33.53 6.52
C LEU A 209 19.69 -34.90 6.88
N ALA A 210 19.34 -35.48 8.03
CA ALA A 210 19.86 -36.78 8.46
C ALA A 210 19.15 -37.99 7.82
N ALA A 211 17.92 -37.80 7.29
CA ALA A 211 17.16 -38.89 6.68
C ALA A 211 17.58 -39.14 5.21
N PRO A 212 17.38 -40.36 4.67
CA PRO A 212 17.73 -40.69 3.29
C PRO A 212 17.01 -39.79 2.27
N ALA A 213 17.72 -39.37 1.22
CA ALA A 213 17.15 -38.61 0.12
C ALA A 213 16.14 -39.43 -0.70
N GLY A 214 15.27 -38.74 -1.45
CA GLY A 214 14.37 -39.37 -2.44
C GLY A 214 12.88 -39.42 -2.06
N ASN A 215 12.46 -38.76 -0.98
CA ASN A 215 11.04 -38.61 -0.64
C ASN A 215 10.53 -37.20 -0.98
N TYR A 216 9.76 -37.09 -2.06
CA TYR A 216 9.19 -35.81 -2.53
C TYR A 216 8.29 -35.13 -1.48
N ALA A 217 7.53 -35.90 -0.71
CA ALA A 217 6.63 -35.34 0.30
C ALA A 217 7.42 -34.67 1.43
N GLU A 218 8.54 -35.28 1.86
CA GLU A 218 9.45 -34.68 2.84
C GLU A 218 10.13 -33.43 2.29
N ASP A 219 10.56 -33.45 1.03
CA ASP A 219 11.16 -32.30 0.33
C ASP A 219 10.19 -31.10 0.27
N GLN A 220 8.91 -31.36 0.03
CA GLN A 220 7.88 -30.32 0.03
C GLN A 220 7.56 -29.81 1.44
N GLU A 221 7.46 -30.70 2.44
CA GLU A 221 7.21 -30.30 3.83
C GLU A 221 8.34 -29.44 4.39
N ILE A 222 9.61 -29.80 4.17
CA ILE A 222 10.72 -28.99 4.68
C ILE A 222 10.75 -27.60 4.04
N LEU A 223 10.44 -27.49 2.75
CA LEU A 223 10.36 -26.18 2.10
C LEU A 223 9.23 -25.34 2.70
N LYS A 224 8.05 -25.94 2.94
CA LYS A 224 6.94 -25.27 3.63
C LYS A 224 7.32 -24.85 5.05
N HIS A 225 8.08 -25.67 5.77
CA HIS A 225 8.59 -25.36 7.10
C HIS A 225 9.52 -24.14 7.06
N ILE A 226 10.50 -24.12 6.15
CA ILE A 226 11.44 -23.00 5.99
C ILE A 226 10.70 -21.68 5.82
N TYR A 227 9.71 -21.62 4.92
CA TYR A 227 8.93 -20.41 4.72
C TYR A 227 8.10 -20.04 5.95
N LYS A 228 7.35 -20.98 6.52
CA LYS A 228 6.43 -20.71 7.62
C LYS A 228 7.14 -20.29 8.90
N THR A 229 8.34 -20.83 9.14
CA THR A 229 9.09 -20.70 10.39
C THR A 229 10.10 -19.57 10.33
N TYR A 230 10.84 -19.41 9.22
CA TYR A 230 11.89 -18.39 9.11
C TYR A 230 11.50 -17.21 8.25
N VAL A 231 10.98 -17.44 7.04
CA VAL A 231 10.67 -16.33 6.10
C VAL A 231 9.53 -15.45 6.61
N PHE A 232 8.51 -16.03 7.25
CA PHE A 232 7.34 -15.27 7.72
C PHE A 232 7.25 -15.07 9.24
N LYS A 233 8.11 -15.73 10.02
CA LYS A 233 8.05 -15.74 11.49
C LYS A 233 9.41 -15.74 12.20
N GLY A 234 10.52 -15.82 11.45
CA GLY A 234 11.85 -15.77 12.02
C GLY A 234 12.19 -14.36 12.52
N GLU A 235 13.45 -14.18 12.89
CA GLU A 235 13.94 -12.89 13.36
C GLU A 235 14.60 -12.11 12.21
N SER A 236 15.55 -12.70 11.51
CA SER A 236 16.41 -11.96 10.57
C SER A 236 15.68 -11.56 9.27
N LEU A 237 14.97 -12.51 8.63
CA LEU A 237 14.30 -12.25 7.35
C LEU A 237 13.08 -11.33 7.48
N PRO A 238 12.14 -11.54 8.43
CA PRO A 238 11.01 -10.62 8.60
C PRO A 238 11.46 -9.21 8.96
N ALA A 239 12.50 -9.04 9.79
CA ALA A 239 13.02 -7.72 10.13
C ALA A 239 13.50 -6.96 8.89
N TYR A 240 14.26 -7.62 8.01
CA TYR A 240 14.69 -7.02 6.75
C TYR A 240 13.49 -6.66 5.85
N ILE A 241 12.53 -7.58 5.67
CA ILE A 241 11.37 -7.33 4.80
C ILE A 241 10.48 -6.20 5.37
N GLU A 242 10.35 -6.09 6.70
CA GLU A 242 9.62 -5.00 7.36
C GLU A 242 10.29 -3.65 7.20
N GLU A 243 11.63 -3.63 7.11
CA GLU A 243 12.40 -2.42 6.83
C GLU A 243 12.28 -1.99 5.36
N ASP A 244 12.30 -2.95 4.43
CA ASP A 244 12.20 -2.69 2.98
C ASP A 244 10.78 -2.32 2.52
N ASP A 245 9.72 -2.97 3.04
CA ASP A 245 8.33 -2.65 2.75
C ASP A 245 7.56 -2.17 3.99
N LEU A 246 7.29 -0.87 4.02
CA LEU A 246 6.45 -0.21 5.02
C LEU A 246 5.01 -0.79 5.12
N ASN A 247 4.53 -1.47 4.08
CA ASN A 247 3.21 -2.11 4.07
C ASN A 247 3.27 -3.62 4.39
N TRP A 248 4.42 -4.14 4.78
CA TRP A 248 4.63 -5.58 4.92
C TRP A 248 3.65 -6.22 5.88
N GLU A 249 3.32 -5.57 7.00
CA GLU A 249 2.38 -6.12 7.99
C GLU A 249 1.03 -6.50 7.36
N GLU A 250 0.55 -5.67 6.42
CA GLU A 250 -0.71 -5.81 5.71
C GLU A 250 -0.60 -6.81 4.54
N ASN A 251 0.53 -6.78 3.84
CA ASN A 251 0.81 -7.59 2.67
C ASN A 251 1.19 -9.04 3.01
N ARG A 252 1.87 -9.24 4.15
CA ARG A 252 2.43 -10.52 4.62
C ARG A 252 1.42 -11.67 4.61
N PRO A 253 0.17 -11.54 5.10
CA PRO A 253 -0.79 -12.64 5.05
C PRO A 253 -1.16 -13.06 3.62
N ILE A 254 -1.18 -12.11 2.68
CA ILE A 254 -1.49 -12.36 1.26
C ILE A 254 -0.32 -13.08 0.61
N VAL A 255 0.88 -12.51 0.74
CA VAL A 255 2.12 -13.05 0.17
C VAL A 255 2.39 -14.46 0.71
N LYS A 256 2.27 -14.65 2.03
CA LYS A 256 2.37 -15.97 2.68
C LYS A 256 1.42 -16.99 2.09
N ASN A 257 0.17 -16.60 1.85
CA ASN A 257 -0.82 -17.50 1.26
C ASN A 257 -0.44 -17.90 -0.18
N LEU A 258 0.03 -16.93 -0.99
CA LEU A 258 0.49 -17.19 -2.36
C LEU A 258 1.69 -18.13 -2.38
N VAL A 259 2.73 -17.87 -1.57
CA VAL A 259 3.92 -18.71 -1.47
C VAL A 259 3.55 -20.14 -1.02
N VAL A 260 2.84 -20.28 0.10
CA VAL A 260 2.52 -21.61 0.66
C VAL A 260 1.63 -22.42 -0.28
N LYS A 261 0.70 -21.79 -0.99
CA LYS A 261 -0.13 -22.49 -1.99
C LYS A 261 0.67 -22.89 -3.22
N THR A 262 1.59 -22.05 -3.69
CA THR A 262 2.46 -22.37 -4.81
C THR A 262 3.33 -23.58 -4.52
N ILE A 263 3.94 -23.63 -3.33
CA ILE A 263 4.72 -24.80 -2.89
C ILE A 263 3.86 -26.07 -2.83
N LYS A 264 2.59 -25.96 -2.45
CA LYS A 264 1.66 -27.11 -2.48
C LYS A 264 1.26 -27.53 -3.90
N MET A 265 1.20 -26.59 -4.84
CA MET A 265 0.90 -26.85 -6.25
C MET A 265 2.08 -27.47 -7.00
N LEU A 266 3.29 -27.30 -6.50
CA LEU A 266 4.47 -28.07 -6.91
C LEU A 266 4.36 -29.49 -6.33
N ASP A 267 3.42 -30.29 -6.84
CA ASP A 267 3.38 -31.72 -6.58
C ASP A 267 4.38 -32.49 -7.47
N GLU A 268 4.53 -33.79 -7.24
CA GLU A 268 5.53 -34.61 -7.94
C GLU A 268 5.33 -34.60 -9.47
N ALA A 269 4.08 -34.47 -9.92
CA ALA A 269 3.70 -34.43 -11.33
C ALA A 269 3.84 -33.05 -11.98
N ALA A 270 3.97 -31.97 -11.19
CA ALA A 270 4.17 -30.63 -11.71
C ALA A 270 5.47 -30.53 -12.52
N ASP A 271 5.42 -29.81 -13.64
CA ASP A 271 6.57 -29.56 -14.51
C ASP A 271 7.00 -28.09 -14.48
N GLU A 272 7.98 -27.75 -15.31
CA GLU A 272 8.51 -26.39 -15.47
C GLU A 272 7.47 -25.37 -15.99
N ASN A 273 6.32 -25.83 -16.51
CA ASN A 273 5.23 -25.02 -17.04
C ASN A 273 4.12 -24.74 -16.01
N LEU A 274 4.28 -25.16 -14.74
CA LEU A 274 3.34 -24.83 -13.67
C LEU A 274 3.06 -23.32 -13.64
N VAL A 275 1.80 -22.94 -13.79
CA VAL A 275 1.38 -21.54 -13.74
C VAL A 275 1.37 -21.06 -12.29
N LEU A 276 2.17 -20.03 -12.01
CA LEU A 276 2.25 -19.37 -10.72
C LEU A 276 0.94 -18.67 -10.34
N MET A 277 0.71 -18.53 -9.05
CA MET A 277 -0.48 -17.84 -8.56
C MET A 277 -0.52 -16.37 -8.98
N SER A 278 -1.67 -15.94 -9.46
CA SER A 278 -1.94 -14.52 -9.73
C SER A 278 -2.31 -13.74 -8.46
N LEU A 279 -2.12 -12.42 -8.50
CA LEU A 279 -2.49 -11.51 -7.43
C LEU A 279 -3.99 -11.60 -7.12
N SER A 280 -4.84 -11.56 -8.14
CA SER A 280 -6.28 -11.80 -8.06
C SER A 280 -6.79 -12.64 -9.23
N ALA A 281 -8.05 -13.09 -9.15
CA ALA A 281 -8.66 -13.90 -10.20
C ALA A 281 -8.80 -13.13 -11.53
N ASN A 282 -9.08 -11.82 -11.45
CA ASN A 282 -9.05 -10.91 -12.58
C ASN A 282 -8.46 -9.57 -12.13
N TRP A 283 -7.14 -9.42 -12.30
CA TRP A 283 -6.43 -8.21 -11.90
C TRP A 283 -6.92 -6.98 -12.66
N GLN A 284 -7.32 -7.12 -13.92
CA GLN A 284 -7.79 -6.00 -14.72
C GLN A 284 -9.06 -5.38 -14.13
N ASP A 285 -10.07 -6.21 -13.81
CA ASP A 285 -11.32 -5.74 -13.20
C ASP A 285 -11.08 -5.15 -11.80
N ASP A 286 -10.19 -5.77 -11.02
CA ASP A 286 -9.88 -5.35 -9.66
C ASP A 286 -9.08 -4.02 -9.64
N LYS A 287 -8.16 -3.84 -10.59
CA LYS A 287 -7.45 -2.58 -10.82
C LYS A 287 -8.41 -1.48 -11.25
N GLU A 288 -9.29 -1.75 -12.19
CA GLU A 288 -10.32 -0.81 -12.64
C GLU A 288 -11.26 -0.41 -11.50
N PHE A 289 -11.66 -1.36 -10.64
CA PHE A 289 -12.43 -1.08 -9.44
C PHE A 289 -11.71 -0.08 -8.52
N ALA A 290 -10.43 -0.33 -8.20
CA ALA A 290 -9.66 0.54 -7.30
C ALA A 290 -9.45 1.93 -7.90
N GLU A 291 -9.04 2.02 -9.18
CA GLU A 291 -8.83 3.29 -9.86
C GLU A 291 -10.12 4.11 -9.98
N SER A 292 -11.24 3.46 -10.32
CA SER A 292 -12.53 4.13 -10.45
C SER A 292 -13.03 4.64 -9.10
N LEU A 293 -12.88 3.85 -8.04
CA LEU A 293 -13.24 4.26 -6.69
C LEU A 293 -12.40 5.46 -6.24
N TYR A 294 -11.09 5.44 -6.46
CA TYR A 294 -10.19 6.55 -6.12
C TYR A 294 -10.55 7.83 -6.89
N LYS A 295 -10.58 7.75 -8.23
CA LYS A 295 -10.83 8.90 -9.11
C LYS A 295 -12.19 9.52 -8.86
N GLN A 296 -13.23 8.70 -8.73
CA GLN A 296 -14.59 9.20 -8.50
C GLN A 296 -14.77 9.76 -7.09
N THR A 297 -14.11 9.19 -6.07
CA THR A 297 -14.16 9.75 -4.70
C THR A 297 -13.53 11.15 -4.66
N LEU A 298 -12.42 11.36 -5.37
CA LEU A 298 -11.81 12.70 -5.50
C LEU A 298 -12.70 13.68 -6.28
N ALA A 299 -13.29 13.23 -7.39
CA ALA A 299 -14.13 14.09 -8.22
C ALA A 299 -15.40 14.56 -7.48
N ASP A 300 -16.01 13.68 -6.68
CA ASP A 300 -17.22 13.95 -5.92
C ASP A 300 -16.96 14.33 -4.45
N ASP A 301 -15.71 14.69 -4.08
CA ASP A 301 -15.31 14.93 -2.68
C ASP A 301 -16.21 15.95 -1.97
N ALA A 302 -16.43 17.11 -2.60
CA ALA A 302 -17.27 18.18 -2.06
C ALA A 302 -18.74 17.77 -1.91
N LYS A 303 -19.25 17.00 -2.88
CA LYS A 303 -20.62 16.45 -2.85
C LYS A 303 -20.80 15.50 -1.68
N TYR A 304 -19.83 14.61 -1.44
CA TYR A 304 -19.90 13.68 -0.32
C TYR A 304 -19.67 14.37 1.03
N GLU A 305 -18.79 15.38 1.12
CA GLU A 305 -18.65 16.19 2.34
C GLU A 305 -19.99 16.86 2.69
N GLN A 306 -20.69 17.41 1.70
CA GLN A 306 -22.00 18.03 1.92
C GLN A 306 -23.02 17.01 2.45
N LEU A 307 -23.19 15.87 1.79
CA LEU A 307 -24.13 14.81 2.24
C LEU A 307 -23.84 14.32 3.66
N ILE A 308 -22.56 14.17 4.00
CA ILE A 308 -22.12 13.78 5.34
C ILE A 308 -22.48 14.89 6.34
N SER A 309 -22.16 16.15 6.02
CA SER A 309 -22.41 17.29 6.92
C SER A 309 -23.91 17.46 7.24
N GLU A 310 -24.80 17.28 6.27
CA GLU A 310 -26.25 17.35 6.45
C GLU A 310 -26.79 16.21 7.33
N SER A 311 -26.12 15.07 7.30
CA SER A 311 -26.50 13.88 8.08
C SER A 311 -26.02 13.93 9.53
N VAL A 312 -24.96 14.69 9.78
CA VAL A 312 -24.33 14.86 11.09
C VAL A 312 -25.01 16.00 11.86
N GLN A 313 -26.24 15.78 12.32
CA GLN A 313 -26.96 16.79 13.12
C GLN A 313 -26.56 16.80 14.61
N ASN A 314 -25.89 15.76 15.11
CA ASN A 314 -25.60 15.56 16.54
C ASN A 314 -24.13 15.22 16.84
N TRP A 315 -23.25 15.22 15.85
CA TRP A 315 -21.82 14.97 16.09
C TRP A 315 -21.01 16.23 15.83
N ASP A 316 -20.02 16.44 16.67
CA ASP A 316 -19.07 17.53 16.54
C ASP A 316 -18.21 17.29 15.28
N VAL A 317 -18.63 17.89 14.16
CA VAL A 317 -18.03 17.68 12.82
C VAL A 317 -16.54 18.04 12.82
N GLU A 318 -16.12 18.97 13.68
CA GLU A 318 -14.73 19.41 13.84
C GLU A 318 -13.85 18.33 14.51
N ARG A 319 -14.45 17.32 15.14
CA ARG A 319 -13.75 16.22 15.83
C ARG A 319 -13.72 14.90 15.06
N VAL A 320 -14.27 14.86 13.84
CA VAL A 320 -14.28 13.64 13.02
C VAL A 320 -12.89 13.42 12.44
N ALA A 321 -12.32 12.24 12.70
CA ALA A 321 -11.02 11.87 12.15
C ALA A 321 -11.05 11.92 10.61
N LEU A 322 -9.98 12.41 9.99
CA LEU A 322 -9.86 12.47 8.53
C LEU A 322 -10.12 11.09 7.89
N THR A 323 -9.59 10.02 8.50
CA THR A 323 -9.83 8.64 8.07
C THR A 323 -11.32 8.30 8.02
N ASP A 324 -12.10 8.69 9.03
CA ASP A 324 -13.54 8.42 9.05
C ASP A 324 -14.28 9.17 7.94
N LYS A 325 -13.91 10.43 7.67
CA LYS A 325 -14.45 11.18 6.54
C LYS A 325 -14.16 10.47 5.22
N ILE A 326 -12.91 10.04 5.00
CA ILE A 326 -12.51 9.33 3.79
C ILE A 326 -13.31 8.03 3.64
N LEU A 327 -13.43 7.23 4.70
CA LEU A 327 -14.20 5.98 4.66
C LEU A 327 -15.67 6.22 4.32
N LEU A 328 -16.29 7.26 4.89
CA LEU A 328 -17.67 7.64 4.56
C LEU A 328 -17.81 8.05 3.09
N LYS A 329 -16.91 8.92 2.58
CA LYS A 329 -16.92 9.38 1.18
C LYS A 329 -16.74 8.20 0.21
N MET A 330 -15.78 7.33 0.49
CA MET A 330 -15.54 6.13 -0.32
C MET A 330 -16.75 5.18 -0.32
N ALA A 331 -17.39 4.99 0.83
CA ALA A 331 -18.57 4.14 0.92
C ALA A 331 -19.74 4.70 0.09
N LEU A 332 -20.00 6.01 0.17
CA LEU A 332 -21.00 6.68 -0.67
C LEU A 332 -20.66 6.57 -2.15
N CYS A 333 -19.39 6.81 -2.50
CA CYS A 333 -18.88 6.64 -3.86
C CYS A 333 -19.13 5.21 -4.37
N GLU A 334 -18.77 4.20 -3.57
CA GLU A 334 -18.95 2.81 -3.96
C GLU A 334 -20.44 2.45 -4.11
N MET A 335 -21.30 2.99 -3.23
CA MET A 335 -22.74 2.79 -3.30
C MET A 335 -23.35 3.35 -4.59
N HIS A 336 -22.92 4.55 -5.01
CA HIS A 336 -23.39 5.19 -6.24
C HIS A 336 -22.81 4.55 -7.51
N LEU A 337 -21.52 4.26 -7.50
CA LEU A 337 -20.77 3.84 -8.69
C LEU A 337 -21.00 2.37 -9.02
N PHE A 338 -20.85 1.48 -8.03
CA PHE A 338 -20.85 0.04 -8.27
C PHE A 338 -22.21 -0.58 -7.96
N ARG A 339 -23.09 -0.58 -8.97
CA ARG A 339 -24.47 -1.09 -8.84
C ARG A 339 -24.55 -2.58 -8.53
N ALA A 340 -23.55 -3.35 -8.91
CA ALA A 340 -23.48 -4.80 -8.64
C ALA A 340 -23.09 -5.15 -7.20
N ILE A 341 -22.60 -4.18 -6.41
CA ILE A 341 -22.21 -4.42 -5.01
C ILE A 341 -23.39 -4.03 -4.11
N PRO A 342 -23.94 -4.94 -3.29
CA PRO A 342 -25.02 -4.63 -2.36
C PRO A 342 -24.61 -3.53 -1.38
N VAL A 343 -25.57 -2.67 -1.02
CA VAL A 343 -25.35 -1.59 -0.03
C VAL A 343 -24.83 -2.14 1.29
N LYS A 344 -25.47 -3.18 1.85
CA LYS A 344 -25.05 -3.80 3.11
C LYS A 344 -23.62 -4.36 3.08
N VAL A 345 -23.20 -4.91 1.94
CA VAL A 345 -21.82 -5.39 1.76
C VAL A 345 -20.87 -4.21 1.81
N THR A 346 -21.19 -3.13 1.10
CA THR A 346 -20.40 -1.88 1.12
C THR A 346 -20.23 -1.40 2.56
N ILE A 347 -21.33 -1.21 3.29
CA ILE A 347 -21.32 -0.75 4.69
C ILE A 347 -20.42 -1.64 5.57
N ASN A 348 -20.60 -2.96 5.51
CA ASN A 348 -19.80 -3.90 6.30
C ASN A 348 -18.30 -3.78 6.01
N GLU A 349 -17.89 -3.64 4.75
CA GLU A 349 -16.48 -3.52 4.39
C GLU A 349 -15.83 -2.26 5.01
N TYR A 350 -16.49 -1.10 4.95
CA TYR A 350 -15.96 0.14 5.53
C TYR A 350 -15.96 0.13 7.06
N ILE A 351 -16.90 -0.59 7.69
CA ILE A 351 -16.89 -0.80 9.16
C ILE A 351 -15.71 -1.68 9.58
N GLU A 352 -15.38 -2.73 8.82
CA GLU A 352 -14.20 -3.55 9.14
C GLU A 352 -12.91 -2.75 8.98
N ILE A 353 -12.80 -1.91 7.95
CA ILE A 353 -11.63 -1.05 7.76
C ILE A 353 -11.53 0.00 8.89
N SER A 354 -12.64 0.61 9.32
CA SER A 354 -12.62 1.63 10.38
C SER A 354 -12.11 1.09 11.72
N LYS A 355 -12.27 -0.21 11.99
CA LYS A 355 -11.77 -0.84 13.22
C LYS A 355 -10.24 -0.91 13.27
N ILE A 356 -9.60 -0.99 12.10
CA ILE A 356 -8.16 -1.19 11.97
C ILE A 356 -7.45 0.17 11.91
N TYR A 357 -8.00 1.11 11.13
CA TYR A 357 -7.29 2.35 10.76
C TYR A 357 -7.76 3.62 11.48
N SER A 358 -8.77 3.53 12.35
CA SER A 358 -9.37 4.70 12.98
C SER A 358 -9.54 4.51 14.48
N THR A 359 -10.32 5.37 15.13
CA THR A 359 -10.49 5.37 16.58
C THR A 359 -11.41 4.23 17.05
N PRO A 360 -11.34 3.81 18.34
CA PRO A 360 -12.25 2.80 18.88
C PRO A 360 -13.75 3.14 18.74
N LYS A 361 -14.11 4.42 18.62
CA LYS A 361 -15.49 4.89 18.42
C LYS A 361 -15.92 4.92 16.94
N SER A 362 -14.97 4.88 16.01
CA SER A 362 -15.20 5.05 14.58
C SER A 362 -16.10 3.97 13.99
N LYS A 363 -16.02 2.72 14.49
CA LYS A 363 -16.94 1.65 14.07
C LYS A 363 -18.42 2.04 14.21
N GLN A 364 -18.81 2.59 15.36
CA GLN A 364 -20.20 2.96 15.64
C GLN A 364 -20.60 4.19 14.84
N PHE A 365 -19.69 5.16 14.73
CA PHE A 365 -19.89 6.38 13.96
C PHE A 365 -20.10 6.10 12.46
N VAL A 366 -19.16 5.39 11.83
CA VAL A 366 -19.23 5.02 10.40
C VAL A 366 -20.50 4.22 10.11
N ASN A 367 -20.82 3.21 10.93
CA ASN A 367 -22.06 2.45 10.77
C ASN A 367 -23.30 3.35 10.84
N GLY A 368 -23.43 4.17 11.89
CA GLY A 368 -24.62 5.00 12.11
C GLY A 368 -24.86 6.02 10.99
N ILE A 369 -23.80 6.65 10.48
CA ILE A 369 -23.90 7.62 9.38
C ILE A 369 -24.23 6.91 8.06
N LEU A 370 -23.55 5.81 7.74
CA LEU A 370 -23.79 5.08 6.50
C LEU A 370 -25.18 4.45 6.45
N ASP A 371 -25.68 3.89 7.55
CA ASP A 371 -27.04 3.31 7.59
C ASP A 371 -28.10 4.37 7.26
N LYS A 372 -28.00 5.56 7.88
CA LYS A 372 -28.91 6.67 7.64
C LYS A 372 -28.83 7.16 6.18
N LEU A 373 -27.63 7.48 5.71
CA LEU A 373 -27.42 7.98 4.35
C LEU A 373 -27.85 6.96 3.30
N ALA A 374 -27.53 5.69 3.50
CA ALA A 374 -27.92 4.62 2.58
C ALA A 374 -29.45 4.48 2.49
N GLN A 375 -30.16 4.60 3.61
CA GLN A 375 -31.62 4.57 3.63
C GLN A 375 -32.21 5.75 2.85
N ASP A 376 -31.77 6.98 3.13
CA ASP A 376 -32.27 8.20 2.50
C ASP A 376 -31.97 8.23 0.98
N LEU A 377 -30.75 7.84 0.59
CA LEU A 377 -30.32 7.81 -0.80
C LEU A 377 -30.95 6.66 -1.60
N THR A 378 -31.30 5.55 -0.95
CA THR A 378 -32.06 4.48 -1.61
C THR A 378 -33.52 4.88 -1.80
N ALA A 379 -34.14 5.49 -0.77
CA ALA A 379 -35.53 5.97 -0.82
C ALA A 379 -35.76 7.06 -1.87
N SER A 380 -34.79 7.97 -2.05
CA SER A 380 -34.82 8.99 -3.11
C SER A 380 -34.48 8.45 -4.50
N GLY A 381 -34.06 7.17 -4.61
CA GLY A 381 -33.64 6.55 -5.86
C GLY A 381 -32.29 7.03 -6.40
N ALA A 382 -31.51 7.74 -5.57
CA ALA A 382 -30.15 8.20 -5.88
C ALA A 382 -29.12 7.06 -5.86
N ILE A 383 -29.34 6.05 -5.02
CA ILE A 383 -28.65 4.75 -5.08
C ILE A 383 -29.58 3.74 -5.75
N ARG A 384 -29.09 3.11 -6.83
CA ARG A 384 -29.78 2.02 -7.52
C ARG A 384 -28.84 0.84 -7.67
N LYS A 385 -29.21 -0.30 -7.10
CA LYS A 385 -28.44 -1.53 -7.21
C LYS A 385 -29.04 -2.43 -8.28
N SER A 386 -28.18 -3.14 -9.00
CA SER A 386 -28.56 -4.03 -10.09
C SER A 386 -27.56 -5.17 -10.18
N GLY A 387 -28.03 -6.41 -10.18
CA GLY A 387 -27.17 -7.60 -10.23
C GLY A 387 -27.94 -8.88 -9.88
N ARG A 388 -27.26 -10.03 -9.92
CA ARG A 388 -27.88 -11.32 -9.54
C ARG A 388 -28.35 -11.25 -8.08
N GLY A 389 -29.66 -11.39 -7.86
CA GLY A 389 -30.28 -11.32 -6.53
C GLY A 389 -30.48 -9.91 -5.97
N LEU A 390 -30.24 -8.86 -6.77
CA LEU A 390 -30.36 -7.45 -6.39
C LEU A 390 -31.34 -6.76 -7.33
N LEU A 391 -32.62 -7.12 -7.24
CA LEU A 391 -33.71 -6.34 -7.83
C LEU A 391 -34.35 -5.54 -6.69
N ASP A 392 -33.73 -4.43 -6.32
CA ASP A 392 -34.41 -3.36 -5.58
C ASP A 392 -34.71 -2.23 -6.57
N ASN A 393 -36.00 -1.88 -6.65
CA ASN A 393 -36.68 -0.89 -7.50
C ASN A 393 -37.24 -1.44 -8.83
N GLN A 394 -38.36 -2.18 -8.74
CA GLN A 394 -39.46 -2.03 -9.70
C GLN A 394 -40.37 -0.88 -9.27
#